data_AF-A0A645F7N3-F1
#
_entry.id   AF-A0A645F7N3-F1
#
_cell.length_a   1.000
_cell.length_b   1.000
_cell.length_c   1.000
_cell.angle_alpha   90.00
_cell.angle_beta   90.00
_cell.angle_gamma   90.00
#
_symmetry.space_group_name_H-M   'P 1'
#
loop_
_entity.id
_entity.type
_entity.pdbx_description
1 polymer ?
#
loop_
_entity_poly.entity_id
_entity_poly.type
_entity_poly.pdbx_seq_one_letter_code
_entity_poly.pdbx_strand_id
1 'polypeptide(L)'
;MFFGWGLGLAVNPQYAVRILASRDARSARRMIWISLALLAGIYFTLSSIGLGMRVLIPTVNETLSTDEIFTYILNNDLYSEWSGFLLFAIIGACVSTANSQLLLIASSCSCDIVGALWPRPLKESTLVGLSRGAVMAGGTLSLLLALSPPASLLTYGGDVWGVFSVTLLAPVFGTLLWERTTRTGVCAALGAGLLALAVFYPPYYGGLLPVHPALPGTLISAGALWLGSVLSRKKEAEV
;
A
#
# COMPACT_ATOMS: atom_id res chain seq x y z
N MET A 1 2.21 -11.25 -6.60
CA MET A 1 2.32 -9.80 -6.89
C MET A 1 0.99 -9.12 -7.20
N PHE A 2 0.24 -9.51 -8.25
CA PHE A 2 -1.03 -8.84 -8.61
C PHE A 2 -2.02 -8.73 -7.45
N PHE A 3 -2.23 -9.82 -6.70
CA PHE A 3 -3.15 -9.82 -5.55
C PHE A 3 -2.63 -9.00 -4.35
N GLY A 4 -1.31 -8.92 -4.15
CA GLY A 4 -0.74 -8.08 -3.09
C GLY A 4 -0.93 -6.60 -3.41
N TRP A 5 -0.40 -6.16 -4.55
CA TRP A 5 -0.48 -4.76 -4.99
C TRP A 5 -1.93 -4.32 -5.26
N GLY A 6 -2.69 -5.06 -6.06
CA GLY A 6 -4.04 -4.65 -6.47
C GLY A 6 -5.03 -4.55 -5.31
N LEU A 7 -5.14 -5.62 -4.51
CA LEU A 7 -6.09 -5.64 -3.40
C LEU A 7 -5.62 -4.74 -2.24
N GLY A 8 -4.31 -4.71 -1.95
CA GLY A 8 -3.76 -3.86 -0.89
C GLY A 8 -3.94 -2.37 -1.18
N LEU A 9 -3.74 -1.95 -2.44
CA LEU A 9 -3.95 -0.55 -2.83
C LEU A 9 -5.42 -0.12 -2.72
N ALA A 10 -6.37 -1.02 -2.94
CA ALA A 10 -7.80 -0.71 -2.85
C ALA A 10 -8.24 -0.28 -1.45
N VAL A 11 -7.53 -0.74 -0.40
CA VAL A 11 -7.78 -0.39 1.01
C VAL A 11 -6.86 0.68 1.54
N ASN A 12 -5.99 1.26 0.71
CA ASN A 12 -5.04 2.23 1.17
C ASN A 12 -5.74 3.51 1.67
N PRO A 13 -5.54 3.89 2.95
CA PRO A 13 -6.20 5.05 3.55
C PRO A 13 -5.87 6.37 2.85
N GLN A 14 -4.73 6.45 2.14
CA GLN A 14 -4.34 7.65 1.40
C GLN A 14 -5.38 8.09 0.36
N TYR A 15 -6.02 7.13 -0.30
CA TYR A 15 -7.03 7.43 -1.32
C TYR A 15 -8.33 7.88 -0.67
N ALA A 16 -8.72 7.24 0.42
CA ALA A 16 -9.90 7.61 1.19
C ALA A 16 -9.80 9.04 1.71
N VAL A 17 -8.67 9.42 2.31
CA VAL A 17 -8.45 10.79 2.82
C VAL A 17 -8.55 11.83 1.70
N ARG A 18 -7.98 11.55 0.53
CA ARG A 18 -8.07 12.46 -0.63
C ARG A 18 -9.49 12.59 -1.18
N ILE A 19 -10.26 11.50 -1.18
CA ILE A 19 -11.67 11.52 -1.58
C ILE A 19 -12.49 12.33 -0.58
N LEU A 20 -12.28 12.13 0.73
CA LEU A 20 -12.97 12.86 1.79
C LEU A 20 -12.62 14.35 1.84
N ALA A 21 -11.39 14.71 1.48
CA ALA A 21 -10.94 16.11 1.39
C ALA A 21 -11.44 16.84 0.14
N SER A 22 -12.11 16.15 -0.79
CA SER A 22 -12.65 16.77 -2.00
C SER A 22 -13.85 17.67 -1.69
N ARG A 23 -13.97 18.78 -2.44
CA ARG A 23 -15.00 19.80 -2.20
C ARG A 23 -16.43 19.30 -2.44
N ASP A 24 -16.59 18.39 -3.40
CA ASP A 24 -17.89 17.91 -3.86
C ASP A 24 -17.78 16.53 -4.51
N ALA A 25 -18.88 15.78 -4.51
CA ALA A 25 -18.91 14.41 -5.02
C ALA A 25 -18.57 14.31 -6.53
N ARG A 26 -18.84 15.36 -7.32
CA ARG A 26 -18.50 15.38 -8.74
C ARG A 26 -16.99 15.52 -8.92
N SER A 27 -16.34 16.39 -8.16
CA SER A 27 -14.88 16.52 -8.11
C SER A 27 -14.21 15.22 -7.63
N ALA A 28 -14.76 14.58 -6.59
CA ALA A 28 -14.28 13.28 -6.11
C ALA A 28 -14.30 12.21 -7.22
N ARG A 29 -15.43 12.09 -7.92
CA ARG A 29 -15.60 11.10 -8.99
C ARG A 29 -14.69 11.40 -10.18
N ARG A 30 -14.53 12.68 -10.54
CA ARG A 30 -13.63 13.11 -11.61
C ARG A 30 -12.17 12.80 -11.27
N MET A 31 -11.76 13.03 -10.02
CA MET A 31 -10.43 12.68 -9.52
C MET A 31 -10.14 11.18 -9.71
N ILE A 32 -11.09 10.31 -9.36
CA ILE A 32 -10.93 8.85 -9.53
C ILE A 32 -10.74 8.49 -11.01
N TRP A 33 -11.60 8.97 -11.91
CA TRP A 33 -11.49 8.66 -13.34
C TRP A 33 -10.21 9.19 -13.98
N ILE A 34 -9.83 10.43 -13.68
CA ILE A 34 -8.57 11.00 -14.18
C ILE A 34 -7.38 10.22 -13.65
N SER A 35 -7.38 9.88 -12.35
CA SER A 35 -6.29 9.11 -11.74
C SER A 35 -6.17 7.72 -12.38
N LEU A 36 -7.30 7.05 -12.64
CA LEU A 36 -7.32 5.75 -13.30
C LEU A 36 -6.80 5.82 -14.75
N ALA A 37 -7.22 6.83 -15.51
CA ALA A 37 -6.76 7.03 -16.88
C ALA A 37 -5.26 7.33 -16.94
N LEU A 38 -4.76 8.21 -16.06
CA LEU A 38 -3.34 8.50 -15.94
C LEU A 38 -2.54 7.27 -15.54
N LEU A 39 -3.03 6.51 -14.55
CA LEU A 39 -2.37 5.29 -14.08
C LEU A 39 -2.28 4.24 -15.18
N ALA A 40 -3.36 4.04 -15.94
CA ALA A 40 -3.38 3.14 -17.08
C ALA A 40 -2.35 3.56 -18.16
N GLY A 41 -2.30 4.86 -18.49
CA GLY A 41 -1.32 5.40 -19.44
C GLY A 41 0.13 5.23 -18.98
N ILE A 42 0.40 5.51 -17.70
CA ILE A 42 1.74 5.34 -17.10
C ILE A 42 2.15 3.87 -17.12
N TYR A 43 1.30 2.95 -16.67
CA TYR A 43 1.65 1.51 -16.66
C TYR A 43 1.82 0.94 -18.07
N PHE A 44 0.97 1.36 -19.02
CA PHE A 44 1.12 0.94 -20.41
C PHE A 44 2.46 1.40 -20.98
N THR A 45 2.84 2.65 -20.72
CA THR A 45 4.11 3.23 -21.18
C THR A 45 5.31 2.54 -20.53
N LEU A 46 5.31 2.38 -19.20
CA LEU A 46 6.38 1.70 -18.46
C LEU A 46 6.55 0.24 -18.91
N SER A 47 5.45 -0.48 -19.12
CA SER A 47 5.49 -1.88 -19.59
C SER A 47 6.04 -1.97 -21.01
N SER A 48 5.65 -1.04 -21.89
CA SER A 48 6.14 -0.97 -23.26
C SER A 48 7.63 -0.66 -23.32
N ILE A 49 8.10 0.29 -22.49
CA ILE A 49 9.54 0.61 -22.38
C ILE A 49 10.30 -0.59 -21.83
N GLY A 50 9.81 -1.24 -20.76
CA GLY A 50 10.42 -2.44 -20.20
C GLY A 50 10.58 -3.58 -21.22
N LEU A 51 9.53 -3.85 -22.00
CA LEU A 51 9.56 -4.87 -23.05
C LEU A 51 10.51 -4.46 -24.19
N GLY A 52 10.47 -3.19 -24.62
CA GLY A 52 11.36 -2.66 -25.65
C GLY A 52 12.83 -2.76 -25.27
N MET A 53 13.18 -2.38 -24.03
CA MET A 53 14.54 -2.51 -23.51
C MET A 53 15.02 -3.96 -23.50
N ARG A 54 14.16 -4.91 -23.10
CA ARG A 54 14.50 -6.34 -23.10
C ARG A 54 14.81 -6.88 -24.50
N VAL A 55 14.13 -6.36 -25.53
CA VAL A 55 14.38 -6.76 -26.93
C VAL A 55 15.63 -6.10 -27.50
N LEU A 56 15.84 -4.81 -27.19
CA LEU A 56 16.97 -4.04 -27.71
C LEU A 56 18.30 -4.38 -27.03
N ILE A 57 18.28 -4.72 -25.73
CA ILE A 57 19.45 -5.01 -24.91
C ILE A 57 19.24 -6.36 -24.19
N PRO A 58 19.39 -7.48 -24.91
CA PRO A 58 19.05 -8.81 -24.38
C PRO A 58 19.96 -9.28 -23.23
N THR A 59 21.17 -8.72 -23.10
CA THR A 59 22.15 -9.06 -22.05
C THR A 59 21.89 -8.36 -20.71
N VAL A 60 20.95 -7.41 -20.65
CA VAL A 60 20.78 -6.53 -19.47
C VAL A 60 20.28 -7.26 -18.22
N ASN A 61 19.63 -8.42 -18.38
CA ASN A 61 19.09 -9.21 -17.26
C ASN A 61 20.12 -10.12 -16.58
N GLU A 62 21.31 -10.31 -17.16
CA GLU A 62 22.31 -11.24 -16.61
C GLU A 62 23.20 -10.59 -15.54
N THR A 63 23.27 -9.26 -15.52
CA THR A 63 24.24 -8.51 -14.71
C THR A 63 23.64 -7.55 -13.70
N LEU A 64 22.37 -7.17 -13.84
CA LEU A 64 21.74 -6.10 -13.05
C LEU A 64 20.46 -6.58 -12.36
N SER A 65 20.19 -6.03 -11.18
CA SER A 65 18.89 -6.24 -10.54
C SER A 65 17.79 -5.57 -11.36
N THR A 66 16.58 -6.13 -11.36
CA THR A 66 15.44 -5.59 -12.14
C THR A 66 15.16 -4.11 -11.85
N ASP A 67 15.44 -3.69 -10.61
CA ASP A 67 15.18 -2.34 -10.13
C ASP A 67 16.21 -1.31 -10.64
N GLU A 68 17.40 -1.75 -11.10
CA GLU A 68 18.49 -0.89 -11.57
C GLU A 68 18.53 -0.74 -13.09
N ILE A 69 17.88 -1.65 -13.83
CA ILE A 69 17.95 -1.74 -15.30
C ILE A 69 17.64 -0.39 -15.97
N PHE A 70 16.57 0.28 -15.55
CA PHE A 70 16.14 1.52 -16.19
C PHE A 70 17.17 2.65 -16.00
N THR A 71 17.68 2.81 -14.79
CA THR A 71 18.67 3.82 -14.43
C THR A 71 20.01 3.54 -15.12
N TYR A 72 20.42 2.27 -15.19
CA TYR A 72 21.64 1.86 -15.86
C TYR A 72 21.59 2.14 -17.36
N ILE A 73 20.52 1.73 -18.04
CA ILE A 73 20.36 1.93 -19.49
C ILE A 73 20.34 3.42 -19.82
N LEU A 74 19.63 4.24 -19.04
CA LEU A 74 19.59 5.69 -19.28
C LEU A 74 20.95 6.39 -19.13
N ASN A 75 21.85 5.82 -18.33
CA ASN A 75 23.17 6.40 -18.06
C ASN A 75 24.24 5.86 -19.01
N ASN A 76 24.14 4.60 -19.45
CA ASN A 76 25.19 3.93 -20.23
C ASN A 76 24.82 3.77 -21.72
N ASP A 77 23.63 3.22 -22.01
CA ASP A 77 23.26 2.81 -23.38
C ASP A 77 22.48 3.89 -24.14
N LEU A 78 21.63 4.64 -23.42
CA LEU A 78 20.77 5.69 -23.96
C LEU A 78 21.17 7.08 -23.45
N TYR A 79 22.45 7.29 -23.17
CA TYR A 79 22.94 8.57 -22.68
C TYR A 79 22.68 9.68 -23.69
N SER A 80 21.96 10.72 -23.25
CA SER A 80 21.59 11.89 -24.06
C SER A 80 21.53 13.14 -23.17
N GLU A 81 21.43 14.32 -23.79
CA GLU A 81 21.21 15.60 -23.09
C GLU A 81 19.98 15.57 -22.17
N TRP A 82 19.00 14.71 -22.50
CA TRP A 82 17.77 14.51 -21.73
C TRP A 82 17.89 13.49 -20.58
N SER A 83 18.96 12.70 -20.52
CA SER A 83 19.10 11.65 -19.48
C SER A 83 19.06 12.25 -18.08
N GLY A 84 19.69 13.41 -17.86
CA GLY A 84 19.63 14.11 -16.59
C GLY A 84 18.20 14.51 -16.20
N PHE A 85 17.45 15.08 -17.17
CA PHE A 85 16.05 15.45 -16.96
C PHE A 85 15.18 14.23 -16.59
N LEU A 86 15.36 13.10 -17.28
CA LEU A 86 14.63 11.87 -16.98
C LEU A 86 14.95 11.31 -15.59
N LEU A 87 16.22 11.32 -15.18
CA LEU A 87 16.63 10.91 -13.84
C LEU A 87 16.01 11.81 -12.75
N PHE A 88 16.00 13.14 -12.96
CA PHE A 88 15.31 14.06 -12.06
C PHE A 88 13.80 13.83 -12.00
N ALA A 89 13.17 13.46 -13.13
CA ALA A 89 11.74 13.12 -13.16
C ALA A 89 11.43 11.88 -12.30
N ILE A 90 12.29 10.85 -12.33
CA ILE A 90 12.16 9.66 -11.48
C ILE A 90 12.28 10.06 -10.01
N ILE A 91 13.32 10.83 -9.65
CA ILE A 91 13.52 11.31 -8.28
C ILE A 91 12.30 12.13 -7.82
N GLY A 92 11.79 13.01 -8.67
CA GLY A 92 10.59 13.79 -8.40
C GLY A 92 9.36 12.92 -8.13
N ALA A 93 9.16 11.85 -8.90
CA ALA A 93 8.09 10.88 -8.68
C ALA A 93 8.26 10.16 -7.32
N CYS A 94 9.46 9.72 -6.98
CA CYS A 94 9.77 9.09 -5.69
C CYS A 94 9.51 10.04 -4.51
N VAL A 95 9.96 11.30 -4.60
CA VAL A 95 9.75 12.33 -3.56
C VAL A 95 8.26 12.64 -3.38
N SER A 96 7.49 12.71 -4.46
CA SER A 96 6.03 12.95 -4.39
C SER A 96 5.29 11.84 -3.63
N THR A 97 5.74 10.59 -3.81
CA THR A 97 5.20 9.42 -3.12
C THR A 97 5.64 9.39 -1.66
N ALA A 98 6.94 9.60 -1.41
CA ALA A 98 7.51 9.64 -0.06
C ALA A 98 6.84 10.72 0.80
N ASN A 99 6.60 11.92 0.26
CA ASN A 99 5.89 12.99 0.95
C ASN A 99 4.48 12.56 1.37
N SER A 100 3.76 11.85 0.51
CA SER A 100 2.42 11.35 0.82
C SER A 100 2.44 10.29 1.93
N GLN A 101 3.43 9.38 1.93
CA GLN A 101 3.57 8.36 2.98
C GLN A 101 3.99 8.97 4.32
N LEU A 102 4.92 9.92 4.32
CA LEU A 102 5.33 10.63 5.52
C LEU A 102 4.18 11.44 6.12
N LEU A 103 3.33 12.04 5.29
CA LEU A 103 2.13 12.73 5.75
C LEU A 103 1.14 11.77 6.43
N LEU A 104 0.96 10.56 5.89
CA LEU A 104 0.13 9.53 6.54
C LEU A 104 0.69 9.10 7.89
N ILE A 105 2.00 8.87 7.98
CA ILE A 105 2.66 8.55 9.25
C ILE A 105 2.44 9.69 10.26
N ALA A 106 2.57 10.94 9.81
CA ALA A 106 2.36 12.11 10.64
C ALA A 106 0.93 12.21 11.17
N SER A 107 -0.07 12.06 10.29
CA SER A 107 -1.48 12.14 10.68
C SER A 107 -1.89 10.97 11.57
N SER A 108 -1.45 9.75 11.27
CA SER A 108 -1.82 8.59 12.09
C SER A 108 -1.13 8.59 13.45
N CYS A 109 0.12 9.05 13.54
CA CYS A 109 0.78 9.20 14.83
C CYS A 109 0.12 10.30 15.68
N SER A 110 -0.14 11.47 15.09
CA SER A 110 -0.66 12.62 15.84
C SER A 110 -2.15 12.53 16.16
N CYS A 111 -3.00 12.20 15.18
CA CYS A 111 -4.45 12.18 15.34
C CYS A 111 -4.95 10.81 15.83
N ASP A 112 -4.51 9.71 15.20
CA ASP A 112 -5.10 8.39 15.46
C ASP A 112 -4.54 7.72 16.72
N ILE A 113 -3.25 7.88 16.99
CA ILE A 113 -2.61 7.29 18.18
C ILE A 113 -2.66 8.28 19.34
N VAL A 114 -1.95 9.40 19.23
CA VAL A 114 -1.81 10.32 20.37
C VAL A 114 -3.13 11.04 20.65
N GLY A 115 -3.83 11.51 19.62
CA GLY A 115 -5.15 12.14 19.79
C GLY A 115 -6.20 11.22 20.42
N ALA A 116 -6.24 9.92 20.06
CA ALA A 116 -7.20 8.97 20.61
C ALA A 116 -6.86 8.47 22.01
N LEU A 117 -5.56 8.34 22.33
CA LEU A 117 -5.10 7.90 23.65
C LEU A 117 -5.08 9.04 24.68
N TRP A 118 -5.06 10.29 24.24
CA TRP A 118 -5.02 11.43 25.16
C TRP A 118 -6.42 11.78 25.69
N PRO A 119 -6.60 11.90 27.01
CA PRO A 119 -7.91 12.13 27.61
C PRO A 119 -8.48 13.55 27.41
N ARG A 120 -7.71 14.46 26.78
CA ARG A 120 -8.10 15.86 26.58
C ARG A 120 -7.81 16.29 25.13
N PRO A 121 -8.62 17.18 24.54
CA PRO A 121 -8.34 17.71 23.21
C PRO A 121 -7.01 18.47 23.22
N LEU A 122 -6.09 18.05 22.34
CA LEU A 122 -4.78 18.68 22.17
C LEU A 122 -4.92 19.99 21.40
N LYS A 123 -4.09 20.98 21.74
CA LYS A 123 -3.99 22.21 20.97
C LYS A 123 -3.43 21.91 19.58
N GLU A 124 -3.92 22.61 18.56
CA GLU A 124 -3.48 22.44 17.17
C GLU A 124 -1.97 22.63 17.01
N SER A 125 -1.37 23.61 17.70
CA SER A 125 0.08 23.82 17.70
C SER A 125 0.87 22.62 18.23
N THR A 126 0.32 21.88 19.19
CA THR A 126 0.92 20.66 19.73
C THR A 126 0.81 19.50 18.74
N LEU A 127 -0.34 19.36 18.06
CA LEU A 127 -0.55 18.36 17.01
C LEU A 127 0.39 18.57 15.80
N VAL A 128 0.61 19.82 15.39
CA VAL A 128 1.56 20.16 14.33
C VAL A 128 3.00 19.85 14.75
N GLY A 129 3.37 20.16 16.00
CA GLY A 129 4.68 19.83 16.54
C GLY A 129 4.94 18.31 16.55
N LEU A 130 3.96 17.54 17.00
CA LEU A 130 4.02 16.08 17.02
C LEU A 130 4.09 15.49 15.60
N SER A 131 3.28 16.02 14.68
CA SER A 131 3.33 15.63 13.26
C SER A 131 4.72 15.82 12.67
N ARG A 132 5.37 16.98 12.92
CA ARG A 132 6.75 17.23 12.46
C ARG A 132 7.75 16.25 13.06
N GLY A 133 7.61 15.92 14.35
CA GLY A 133 8.42 14.89 15.01
C GLY A 133 8.24 13.50 14.38
N ALA A 134 7.00 13.12 14.10
CA ALA A 134 6.68 11.85 13.44
C ALA A 134 7.22 11.78 11.99
N VAL A 135 7.14 12.87 11.23
CA VAL A 135 7.77 12.96 9.89
C VAL A 135 9.27 12.78 9.99
N MET A 136 9.92 13.46 10.95
CA MET A 136 11.37 13.37 11.11
C MET A 136 11.80 11.95 11.51
N ALA A 137 11.12 11.34 12.49
CA ALA A 137 11.40 9.97 12.90
C ALA A 137 11.14 8.94 11.77
N GLY A 138 9.99 9.03 11.10
CA GLY A 138 9.63 8.14 10.00
C GLY A 138 10.58 8.29 8.80
N GLY A 139 10.98 9.52 8.48
CA GLY A 139 11.98 9.81 7.44
C GLY A 139 13.35 9.23 7.78
N THR A 140 13.84 9.45 9.01
CA THR A 140 15.12 8.88 9.46
C THR A 140 15.10 7.36 9.45
N LEU A 141 14.04 6.72 9.95
CA LEU A 141 13.91 5.25 9.90
C LEU A 141 13.88 4.74 8.45
N SER A 142 13.18 5.43 7.56
CA SER A 142 13.14 5.07 6.14
C SER A 142 14.52 5.16 5.49
N LEU A 143 15.33 6.18 5.82
CA LEU A 143 16.71 6.31 5.35
C LEU A 143 17.61 5.20 5.89
N LEU A 144 17.45 4.81 7.16
CA LEU A 144 18.21 3.70 7.74
C LEU A 144 17.88 2.38 7.06
N LEU A 145 16.59 2.13 6.78
CA LEU A 145 16.16 0.93 6.04
C LEU A 145 16.68 0.93 4.59
N ALA A 146 16.82 2.11 3.97
CA ALA A 146 17.36 2.23 2.62
C ALA A 146 18.86 1.86 2.51
N LEU A 147 19.61 1.82 3.63
CA LEU A 147 21.01 1.37 3.64
C LEU A 147 21.16 -0.15 3.41
N SER A 148 20.08 -0.91 3.55
CA SER A 148 20.08 -2.37 3.36
C SER A 148 18.83 -2.79 2.59
N PRO A 149 18.74 -2.44 1.30
CA PRO A 149 17.54 -2.68 0.52
C PRO A 149 17.29 -4.18 0.30
N PRO A 150 16.02 -4.61 0.19
CA PRO A 150 15.69 -5.98 -0.20
C PRO A 150 16.09 -6.25 -1.65
N ALA A 151 16.29 -7.52 -2.00
CA ALA A 151 16.74 -7.95 -3.34
C ALA A 151 15.77 -7.58 -4.49
N SER A 152 14.48 -7.38 -4.19
CA SER A 152 13.49 -6.89 -5.14
C SER A 152 12.49 -5.98 -4.43
N LEU A 153 12.51 -4.70 -4.76
CA LEU A 153 11.61 -3.69 -4.21
C LEU A 153 10.16 -3.96 -4.63
N LEU A 154 9.94 -4.42 -5.86
CA LEU A 154 8.60 -4.74 -6.36
C LEU A 154 7.96 -5.92 -5.62
N THR A 155 8.74 -6.95 -5.33
CA THR A 155 8.27 -8.13 -4.56
C THR A 155 8.01 -7.74 -3.12
N TYR A 156 8.97 -7.06 -2.48
CA TYR A 156 8.85 -6.59 -1.10
C TYR A 156 7.62 -5.68 -0.91
N GLY A 157 7.41 -4.72 -1.81
CA GLY A 157 6.22 -3.88 -1.80
C GLY A 157 4.93 -4.68 -1.96
N GLY A 158 4.94 -5.71 -2.80
CA GLY A 158 3.80 -6.62 -2.98
C GLY A 158 3.44 -7.39 -1.72
N ASP A 159 4.44 -7.78 -0.94
CA ASP A 159 4.24 -8.46 0.34
C ASP A 159 3.66 -7.50 1.39
N VAL A 160 4.20 -6.29 1.49
CA VAL A 160 3.68 -5.24 2.38
C VAL A 160 2.23 -4.91 2.04
N TRP A 161 1.91 -4.66 0.77
CA TRP A 161 0.52 -4.44 0.33
C TRP A 161 -0.37 -5.68 0.52
N GLY A 162 0.21 -6.87 0.43
CA GLY A 162 -0.46 -8.12 0.77
C GLY A 162 -0.94 -8.16 2.22
N VAL A 163 -0.15 -7.64 3.17
CA VAL A 163 -0.58 -7.52 4.57
C VAL A 163 -1.83 -6.65 4.70
N PHE A 164 -1.85 -5.49 4.04
CA PHE A 164 -3.02 -4.60 4.01
C PHE A 164 -4.24 -5.25 3.36
N SER A 165 -4.06 -5.99 2.27
CA SER A 165 -5.13 -6.75 1.64
C SER A 165 -5.78 -7.73 2.62
N VAL A 166 -4.97 -8.56 3.30
CA VAL A 166 -5.49 -9.62 4.17
C VAL A 166 -6.16 -9.05 5.42
N THR A 167 -5.58 -7.99 5.99
CA THR A 167 -6.06 -7.44 7.26
C THR A 167 -7.18 -6.44 7.09
N LEU A 168 -7.14 -5.55 6.10
CA LEU A 168 -8.06 -4.41 6.01
C LEU A 168 -9.15 -4.57 4.97
N LEU A 169 -8.94 -5.33 3.88
CA LEU A 169 -9.90 -5.37 2.77
C LEU A 169 -11.29 -5.80 3.25
N ALA A 170 -11.39 -6.94 3.93
CA ALA A 170 -12.66 -7.45 4.43
C ALA A 170 -13.31 -6.51 5.47
N PRO A 171 -12.62 -6.06 6.54
CA PRO A 171 -13.19 -5.09 7.47
C PRO A 171 -13.69 -3.79 6.82
N VAL A 172 -12.87 -3.15 5.98
CA VAL A 172 -13.22 -1.84 5.40
C VAL A 172 -14.41 -1.99 4.46
N PHE A 173 -14.35 -2.88 3.47
CA PHE A 173 -15.46 -3.05 2.53
C PHE A 173 -16.68 -3.68 3.18
N GLY A 174 -16.51 -4.58 4.14
CA GLY A 174 -17.61 -5.16 4.91
C GLY A 174 -18.39 -4.10 5.68
N THR A 175 -17.70 -3.19 6.40
CA THR A 175 -18.38 -2.10 7.11
C THR A 175 -19.10 -1.11 6.18
N LEU A 176 -18.61 -0.95 4.95
CA LEU A 176 -19.17 0.02 4.00
C LEU A 176 -20.32 -0.55 3.16
N LEU A 177 -20.23 -1.83 2.77
CA LEU A 177 -21.15 -2.48 1.84
C LEU A 177 -22.14 -3.42 2.52
N TRP A 178 -21.85 -3.87 3.75
CA TRP A 178 -22.66 -4.87 4.44
C TRP A 178 -23.16 -4.40 5.80
N GLU A 179 -24.46 -4.12 5.86
CA GLU A 179 -25.16 -3.61 7.06
C GLU A 179 -25.12 -4.57 8.26
N ARG A 180 -24.76 -5.84 8.04
CA ARG A 180 -24.71 -6.86 9.11
C ARG A 180 -23.35 -6.98 9.77
N THR A 181 -22.39 -6.12 9.44
CA THR A 181 -21.05 -6.15 10.01
C THR A 181 -21.07 -5.78 11.49
N THR A 182 -20.45 -6.61 12.33
CA THR A 182 -20.38 -6.41 13.78
C THR A 182 -18.94 -6.15 14.25
N ARG A 183 -18.77 -5.56 15.43
CA ARG A 183 -17.43 -5.33 16.03
C ARG A 183 -16.67 -6.64 16.23
N THR A 184 -17.36 -7.67 16.72
CA THR A 184 -16.79 -9.02 16.94
C THR A 184 -16.37 -9.66 15.63
N GLY A 185 -17.16 -9.52 14.56
CA GLY A 185 -16.79 -9.95 13.22
C GLY A 185 -15.53 -9.26 12.71
N VAL A 186 -15.41 -7.94 12.89
CA VAL A 186 -14.20 -7.18 12.48
C VAL A 186 -12.97 -7.65 13.24
N CYS A 187 -13.06 -7.85 14.56
CA CYS A 187 -11.95 -8.39 15.35
C CYS A 187 -11.57 -9.81 14.91
N ALA A 188 -12.55 -10.66 14.60
CA ALA A 188 -12.31 -12.01 14.10
C ALA A 188 -11.60 -11.99 12.73
N ALA A 189 -12.00 -11.09 11.83
CA ALA A 189 -11.36 -10.90 10.53
C ALA A 189 -9.89 -10.48 10.66
N LEU A 190 -9.60 -9.48 11.52
CA LEU A 190 -8.25 -9.02 11.79
C LEU A 190 -7.36 -10.13 12.37
N GLY A 191 -7.86 -10.85 13.38
CA GLY A 191 -7.13 -11.96 14.01
C GLY A 191 -6.88 -13.11 13.04
N ALA A 192 -7.91 -13.57 12.33
CA ALA A 192 -7.79 -14.64 11.34
C ALA A 192 -6.88 -14.24 10.16
N GLY A 193 -6.95 -12.98 9.73
CA GLY A 193 -6.06 -12.43 8.71
C GLY A 193 -4.60 -12.45 9.14
N LEU A 194 -4.27 -11.96 10.33
CA LEU A 194 -2.90 -11.99 10.86
C LEU A 194 -2.37 -13.42 11.01
N LEU A 195 -3.20 -14.35 11.50
CA LEU A 195 -2.85 -15.76 11.59
C LEU A 195 -2.61 -16.37 10.20
N ALA A 196 -3.46 -16.05 9.22
CA ALA A 196 -3.27 -16.51 7.85
C ALA A 196 -1.94 -16.01 7.28
N LEU A 197 -1.58 -14.74 7.50
CA LEU A 197 -0.28 -14.22 7.07
C LEU A 197 0.89 -15.00 7.69
N ALA A 198 0.84 -15.25 9.01
CA ALA A 198 1.87 -16.00 9.71
C ALA A 198 2.01 -17.45 9.21
N VAL A 199 0.91 -18.07 8.77
CA VAL A 199 0.89 -19.45 8.28
C VAL A 199 1.30 -19.54 6.80
N PHE A 200 0.88 -18.60 5.95
CA PHE A 200 1.07 -18.70 4.49
C PHE A 200 2.35 -18.07 3.96
N TYR A 201 2.95 -17.08 4.65
CA TYR A 201 4.22 -16.50 4.20
C TYR A 201 5.40 -17.46 4.27
N PRO A 202 5.62 -18.24 5.35
CA PRO A 202 6.71 -19.20 5.40
C PRO A 202 6.72 -20.24 4.26
N PRO A 203 5.61 -20.95 3.93
CA PRO A 203 5.60 -21.89 2.82
C PRO A 203 5.62 -21.21 1.44
N TYR A 204 5.19 -19.95 1.33
CA TYR A 204 5.34 -19.16 0.10
C TYR A 204 6.82 -18.89 -0.21
N TYR A 205 7.57 -18.42 0.78
CA TYR A 205 9.03 -18.25 0.64
C TYR A 205 9.79 -19.58 0.52
N GLY A 206 9.23 -20.67 1.08
CA GLY A 206 9.72 -22.03 0.89
C GLY A 206 9.39 -22.67 -0.47
N GLY A 207 8.69 -21.96 -1.38
CA GLY A 207 8.34 -22.46 -2.71
C GLY A 207 7.22 -23.52 -2.75
N LEU A 208 6.59 -23.80 -1.61
CA LEU A 208 5.51 -24.79 -1.49
C LEU A 208 4.15 -24.22 -1.91
N LEU A 209 4.00 -22.89 -1.86
CA LEU A 209 2.78 -22.19 -2.26
C LEU A 209 3.00 -21.40 -3.56
N PRO A 210 2.34 -21.78 -4.68
CA PRO A 210 2.47 -21.07 -5.94
C PRO A 210 1.66 -19.76 -5.98
N VAL A 211 0.76 -19.56 -5.03
CA VAL A 211 -0.14 -18.40 -4.95
C VAL A 211 0.33 -17.45 -3.86
N HIS A 212 0.30 -16.15 -4.16
CA HIS A 212 0.64 -15.11 -3.21
C HIS A 212 -0.25 -15.17 -1.94
N PRO A 213 0.31 -15.11 -0.72
CA PRO A 213 -0.43 -15.24 0.55
C PRO A 213 -1.61 -14.29 0.70
N ALA A 214 -1.53 -13.13 0.04
CA ALA A 214 -2.61 -12.13 0.00
C ALA A 214 -3.96 -12.72 -0.44
N LEU A 215 -4.00 -13.61 -1.44
CA LEU A 215 -5.27 -14.16 -1.94
C LEU A 215 -5.96 -15.08 -0.92
N PRO A 216 -5.35 -16.19 -0.46
CA PRO A 216 -5.99 -17.08 0.51
C PRO A 216 -6.21 -16.36 1.85
N GLY A 217 -5.28 -15.50 2.28
CA GLY A 217 -5.44 -14.75 3.52
C GLY A 217 -6.65 -13.81 3.49
N THR A 218 -6.88 -13.12 2.37
CA THR A 218 -8.02 -12.19 2.22
C THR A 218 -9.34 -12.95 2.25
N LEU A 219 -9.40 -14.13 1.63
CA LEU A 219 -10.59 -15.00 1.67
C LEU A 219 -10.87 -15.50 3.09
N ILE A 220 -9.84 -15.87 3.84
CA ILE A 220 -9.98 -16.30 5.24
C ILE A 220 -10.47 -15.14 6.12
N SER A 221 -9.89 -13.95 5.95
CA SER A 221 -10.32 -12.75 6.65
C SER A 221 -11.78 -12.39 6.36
N ALA A 222 -12.20 -12.48 5.09
CA ALA A 222 -13.60 -12.27 4.69
C ALA A 222 -14.55 -13.33 5.27
N GLY A 223 -14.15 -14.61 5.27
CA GLY A 223 -14.91 -15.68 5.89
C GLY A 223 -15.06 -15.50 7.39
N ALA A 224 -13.99 -15.10 8.09
CA ALA A 224 -14.01 -14.81 9.51
C ALA A 224 -14.89 -13.60 9.85
N LEU A 225 -14.88 -12.55 9.02
CA LEU A 225 -15.80 -11.41 9.15
C LEU A 225 -17.25 -11.87 9.07
N TRP A 226 -17.56 -12.68 8.06
CA TRP A 226 -18.91 -13.18 7.80
C TRP A 226 -19.40 -14.07 8.95
N LEU A 227 -18.61 -15.07 9.34
CA LEU A 227 -18.93 -15.98 10.44
C LEU A 227 -19.08 -15.24 11.77
N GLY A 228 -18.11 -14.40 12.11
CA GLY A 228 -18.14 -13.64 13.36
C GLY A 228 -19.34 -12.69 13.43
N SER A 229 -19.72 -12.08 12.31
CA SER A 229 -20.87 -11.19 12.25
C SER A 229 -22.22 -11.90 12.35
N VAL A 230 -22.37 -13.05 11.69
CA VAL A 230 -23.60 -13.84 11.77
C VAL A 230 -23.79 -14.44 13.17
N LEU A 231 -22.73 -15.00 13.74
CA LEU A 231 -22.76 -15.63 15.07
C LEU A 231 -23.03 -14.62 16.18
N SER A 232 -22.41 -13.44 16.12
CA SER A 232 -22.62 -12.39 17.13
C SER A 232 -24.03 -11.84 17.10
N ARG A 233 -24.61 -11.65 15.91
CA ARG A 233 -25.97 -11.10 15.77
C ARG A 233 -27.04 -12.06 16.27
N LYS A 234 -26.83 -13.37 16.09
CA LYS A 234 -27.70 -14.40 16.68
C LYS A 234 -27.72 -14.30 18.21
N LYS A 235 -26.56 -14.02 18.81
CA LYS A 235 -26.42 -13.84 20.26
C LYS A 235 -27.08 -12.55 20.77
N GLU A 236 -27.12 -11.48 19.97
CA GLU A 236 -27.82 -10.24 20.31
C GLU A 236 -29.33 -10.31 20.08
N ALA A 237 -29.81 -11.19 19.21
CA ALA A 237 -31.24 -11.41 18.97
C ALA A 237 -31.89 -12.42 19.94
N GLU A 238 -31.08 -13.21 20.65
CA GLU A 238 -31.50 -14.17 21.69
C GLU A 238 -31.49 -13.57 23.11
N VAL A 239 -31.05 -12.32 23.29
CA VAL A 239 -31.03 -11.56 24.55
C VAL A 239 -32.11 -10.49 24.53
#